data_AF-A0A4V0XUX4-F1
#
_entry.id   AF-A0A4V0XUX4-F1
#
_cell.length_a   1.000
_cell.length_b   1.000
_cell.length_c   1.000
_cell.angle_alpha   90.00
_cell.angle_beta   90.00
_cell.angle_gamma   90.00
#
_symmetry.space_group_name_H-M   'P 1'
#
loop_
_entity.id
_entity.type
_entity.pdbx_description
1 polymer ?
#
loop_
_entity_poly.entity_id
_entity_poly.type
_entity_poly.pdbx_seq_one_letter_code
_entity_poly.pdbx_strand_id
1 'polypeptide(L)'
;MLMALTGGSFARSLETMTQQQLTDKIMAILREMYGNSIPNPQEILVTRWSSDPYTLGSYSYIPPGTTAKERDSLASPVNNMLFFAGEATSRQYPATVHGAYLSGLREAQRIQKIFMN
;
A
#
# COMPACT_ATOMS: atom_id res chain seq x y z
N MET A 1 -15.03 -11.12 -13.72
CA MET A 1 -14.31 -10.65 -12.52
C MET A 1 -14.63 -9.19 -12.31
N LEU A 2 -15.05 -8.79 -11.11
CA LEU A 2 -15.23 -7.40 -10.72
C LEU A 2 -14.20 -7.05 -9.64
N MET A 3 -13.70 -5.82 -9.65
CA MET A 3 -12.82 -5.29 -8.62
C MET A 3 -13.49 -4.06 -8.00
N ALA A 4 -13.69 -4.11 -6.68
CA ALA A 4 -14.17 -2.98 -5.91
C ALA A 4 -12.99 -2.32 -5.20
N LEU A 5 -12.83 -1.00 -5.37
CA LEU A 5 -11.79 -0.22 -4.70
C LEU A 5 -12.38 0.51 -3.51
N THR A 6 -11.66 0.48 -2.40
CA THR A 6 -12.11 1.07 -1.13
C THR A 6 -10.98 1.91 -0.55
N GLY A 7 -11.30 3.11 -0.06
CA GLY A 7 -10.33 4.03 0.52
C GLY A 7 -10.82 4.67 1.81
N GLY A 8 -9.95 5.43 2.46
CA GLY A 8 -10.27 6.20 3.66
C GLY A 8 -10.70 5.33 4.86
N SER A 9 -11.57 5.89 5.70
CA SER A 9 -12.11 5.21 6.89
C SER A 9 -12.92 3.96 6.54
N PHE A 10 -13.53 3.91 5.35
CA PHE A 10 -14.30 2.78 4.88
C PHE A 10 -13.43 1.54 4.62
N ALA A 11 -12.24 1.71 4.03
CA ALA A 11 -11.30 0.61 3.84
C ALA A 11 -10.93 -0.04 5.18
N ARG A 12 -10.68 0.76 6.23
CA ARG A 12 -10.36 0.27 7.57
C ARG A 12 -11.51 -0.49 8.22
N SER A 13 -12.74 0.03 8.09
CA SER A 13 -13.92 -0.64 8.67
C SER A 13 -14.29 -1.94 7.94
N LEU A 14 -13.93 -2.08 6.66
CA LEU A 14 -14.12 -3.33 5.92
C LEU A 14 -13.21 -4.46 6.40
N GLU A 15 -12.00 -4.15 6.89
CA GLU A 15 -11.07 -5.19 7.33
C GLU A 15 -11.61 -5.99 8.53
N THR A 16 -12.50 -5.40 9.34
CA THR A 16 -13.13 -6.05 10.49
C THR A 16 -14.37 -6.89 10.12
N MET A 17 -14.85 -6.80 8.88
CA MET A 17 -16.02 -7.55 8.43
C MET A 17 -15.66 -8.99 8.07
N THR A 18 -16.59 -9.91 8.34
CA THR A 18 -16.52 -11.27 7.82
C THR A 18 -16.75 -11.27 6.32
N GLN A 19 -16.30 -12.34 5.65
CA GLN A 19 -16.51 -12.51 4.21
C GLN A 19 -17.99 -12.49 3.82
N GLN A 20 -18.87 -13.06 4.65
CA GLN A 20 -20.31 -13.06 4.42
C GLN A 20 -20.89 -11.64 4.48
N GLN A 21 -20.59 -10.88 5.54
CA GLN A 21 -21.04 -9.50 5.70
C GLN A 21 -20.60 -8.61 4.53
N LEU A 22 -19.36 -8.81 4.07
CA LEU A 22 -18.81 -8.06 2.95
C LEU A 22 -19.48 -8.45 1.62
N THR A 23 -19.74 -9.74 1.42
CA THR A 23 -20.48 -10.24 0.24
C THR A 23 -21.89 -9.66 0.19
N ASP A 24 -22.63 -9.72 1.30
CA ASP A 24 -23.99 -9.20 1.37
C ASP A 24 -24.03 -7.70 1.09
N LYS A 25 -23.09 -6.94 1.66
CA LYS A 25 -22.99 -5.49 1.46
C LYS A 25 -22.67 -5.13 0.01
N ILE A 26 -21.73 -5.82 -0.63
CA ILE A 26 -21.37 -5.58 -2.04
C ILE A 26 -22.54 -5.98 -2.94
N MET A 27 -23.16 -7.12 -2.70
CA MET A 27 -24.29 -7.59 -3.52
C MET A 27 -25.52 -6.71 -3.37
N ALA A 28 -25.77 -6.11 -2.20
CA ALA A 28 -26.83 -5.11 -2.03
C ALA A 28 -26.63 -3.91 -2.97
N ILE A 29 -25.42 -3.33 -2.99
CA ILE A 29 -25.07 -2.20 -3.87
C ILE A 29 -25.18 -2.60 -5.35
N LEU A 30 -24.65 -3.77 -5.72
CA LEU A 30 -24.71 -4.24 -7.11
C LEU A 30 -26.15 -4.51 -7.57
N ARG A 31 -27.01 -5.07 -6.71
CA ARG A 31 -28.41 -5.33 -7.03
C ARG A 31 -29.26 -4.06 -7.10
N GLU A 32 -28.91 -3.04 -6.31
CA GLU A 32 -29.51 -1.71 -6.43
C GLU A 32 -29.21 -1.10 -7.81
N MET A 33 -27.98 -1.24 -8.31
CA MET A 33 -27.57 -0.68 -9.59
C MET A 33 -28.02 -1.50 -10.81
N TYR A 34 -27.98 -2.84 -10.71
CA TYR A 34 -28.11 -3.75 -11.87
C TYR A 34 -29.31 -4.71 -11.77
N GLY A 35 -30.10 -4.63 -10.70
CA GLY A 35 -31.29 -5.45 -10.47
C GLY A 35 -31.01 -6.74 -9.69
N ASN A 36 -32.09 -7.31 -9.14
CA ASN A 36 -32.02 -8.44 -8.20
C ASN A 36 -31.66 -9.80 -8.83
N SER A 37 -31.64 -9.91 -10.15
CA SER A 37 -31.35 -11.16 -10.86
C SER A 37 -29.87 -11.54 -10.87
N ILE A 38 -28.97 -10.63 -10.48
CA ILE A 38 -27.53 -10.93 -10.46
C ILE A 38 -27.19 -11.95 -9.35
N PRO A 39 -26.44 -13.02 -9.68
CA PRO A 39 -26.09 -14.06 -8.73
C PRO A 39 -25.00 -13.59 -7.77
N ASN A 40 -24.87 -14.26 -6.62
CA ASN A 40 -23.71 -14.10 -5.76
C ASN A 40 -22.43 -14.56 -6.48
N PRO A 41 -21.25 -13.99 -6.14
CA PRO A 41 -19.99 -14.45 -6.71
C PRO A 41 -19.67 -15.88 -6.25
N GLN A 42 -19.03 -16.67 -7.11
CA GLN A 42 -18.51 -17.99 -6.75
C GLN A 42 -17.34 -17.88 -5.76
N GLU A 43 -16.50 -16.85 -5.94
CA GLU A 43 -15.35 -16.57 -5.08
C GLU A 43 -15.24 -15.08 -4.83
N ILE A 44 -14.74 -14.74 -3.64
CA ILE A 44 -14.43 -13.37 -3.26
C ILE A 44 -13.09 -13.34 -2.53
N LEU A 45 -12.19 -12.50 -3.02
CA LEU A 45 -10.89 -12.23 -2.40
C LEU A 45 -10.88 -10.80 -1.89
N VAL A 46 -10.42 -10.62 -0.65
CA VAL A 46 -10.40 -9.31 0.01
C VAL A 46 -9.04 -9.10 0.67
N THR A 47 -8.32 -8.08 0.23
CA THR A 47 -7.05 -7.66 0.85
C THR A 47 -7.30 -6.85 2.12
N ARG A 48 -6.47 -7.06 3.15
CA ARG A 48 -6.51 -6.34 4.44
C ARG A 48 -5.15 -5.74 4.77
N TRP A 49 -4.71 -4.80 3.94
CA TRP A 49 -3.37 -4.24 4.01
C TRP A 49 -3.06 -3.53 5.33
N SER A 50 -4.05 -2.93 6.00
CA SER A 50 -3.84 -2.23 7.27
C SER A 50 -3.61 -3.18 8.43
N SER A 51 -4.20 -4.38 8.39
CA SER A 51 -4.09 -5.40 9.45
C SER A 51 -3.05 -6.47 9.14
N ASP A 52 -2.54 -6.55 7.92
CA ASP A 52 -1.41 -7.41 7.56
C ASP A 52 -0.15 -6.96 8.33
N PRO A 53 0.46 -7.85 9.15
CA PRO A 53 1.58 -7.49 10.02
C PRO A 53 2.86 -7.13 9.26
N TYR A 54 2.97 -7.46 7.98
CA TYR A 54 4.14 -7.18 7.16
C TYR A 54 4.03 -5.87 6.37
N THR A 55 2.82 -5.30 6.25
CA THR A 55 2.61 -4.06 5.48
C THR A 55 2.05 -2.92 6.33
N LEU A 56 1.16 -3.20 7.29
CA LEU A 56 0.56 -2.21 8.21
C LEU A 56 -0.13 -1.01 7.51
N GLY A 57 -0.44 -1.15 6.23
CA GLY A 57 -0.95 -0.11 5.36
C GLY A 57 -0.73 -0.46 3.88
N SER A 58 -1.30 0.32 2.97
CA SER A 58 -1.13 0.11 1.53
C SER A 58 0.18 0.68 0.99
N TYR A 59 0.39 1.99 1.21
CA TYR A 59 1.56 2.75 0.77
C TYR A 59 1.57 4.10 1.48
N SER A 60 2.75 4.73 1.51
CA SER A 60 2.97 5.99 2.19
C SER A 60 2.32 7.18 1.49
N TYR A 61 1.93 8.18 2.28
CA TYR A 61 1.49 9.49 1.81
C TYR A 61 2.11 10.59 2.69
N ILE A 62 2.02 11.85 2.27
CA ILE A 62 2.47 13.00 3.08
C ILE A 62 1.28 13.49 3.91
N PRO A 63 1.24 13.24 5.23
CA PRO A 63 0.17 13.76 6.07
C PRO A 63 0.26 15.27 6.27
N PRO A 64 -0.85 15.94 6.66
CA PRO A 64 -0.82 17.35 7.04
C PRO A 64 0.27 17.64 8.08
N GLY A 65 0.97 18.76 7.90
CA GLY A 65 2.07 19.17 8.78
C GLY A 65 3.43 18.54 8.46
N THR A 66 3.53 17.73 7.41
CA THR A 66 4.81 17.17 6.92
C THR A 66 5.09 17.59 5.47
N THR A 67 6.30 17.34 5.00
CA THR A 67 6.73 17.66 3.63
C THR A 67 7.33 16.45 2.91
N ALA A 68 7.78 16.66 1.67
CA ALA A 68 8.53 15.64 0.94
C ALA A 68 9.95 15.42 1.51
N LYS A 69 10.45 16.32 2.38
CA LYS A 69 11.79 16.23 3.00
C LYS A 69 11.90 15.04 3.95
N GLU A 70 10.82 14.64 4.56
CA GLU A 70 10.75 13.51 5.49
C GLU A 70 11.14 12.20 4.81
N ARG A 71 10.92 12.09 3.49
CA ARG A 71 11.39 10.95 2.68
C ARG A 71 12.90 10.96 2.52
N ASP A 72 13.52 12.13 2.38
CA ASP A 72 14.99 12.25 2.33
C ASP A 72 15.61 11.88 3.67
N SER A 73 14.98 12.30 4.78
CA SER A 73 15.38 11.89 6.12
C SER A 73 15.28 10.36 6.28
N LEU A 74 14.18 9.74 5.83
CA LEU A 74 14.01 8.28 5.87
C LEU A 74 15.01 7.54 4.97
N ALA A 75 15.40 8.13 3.82
CA ALA A 75 16.39 7.56 2.90
C ALA A 75 17.85 7.72 3.36
N SER A 76 18.09 8.44 4.46
CA SER A 76 19.43 8.70 4.97
C SER A 76 19.97 7.46 5.70
N PRO A 77 21.23 7.06 5.42
CA PRO A 77 21.81 5.90 6.08
C PRO A 77 22.19 6.23 7.53
N VAL A 78 22.21 5.22 8.39
CA VAL A 78 22.69 5.35 9.77
C VAL A 78 24.10 4.78 9.85
N ASN A 79 25.05 5.64 10.19
CA ASN A 79 26.48 5.33 10.37
C ASN A 79 27.11 4.57 9.20
N ASN A 80 26.60 4.73 7.98
CA ASN A 80 27.04 3.97 6.80
C ASN A 80 27.00 2.44 6.98
N MET A 81 26.17 1.94 7.91
CA MET A 81 26.00 0.51 8.19
C MET A 81 24.56 0.04 7.93
N LEU A 82 23.59 0.90 8.20
CA LEU A 82 22.18 0.63 7.96
C LEU A 82 21.65 1.56 6.87
N PHE A 83 21.08 0.97 5.83
CA PHE A 83 20.60 1.64 4.64
C PHE A 83 19.11 1.37 4.45
N PHE A 84 18.38 2.34 3.91
CA PHE A 84 16.93 2.25 3.73
C PHE A 84 16.57 2.43 2.26
N ALA A 85 15.86 1.43 1.73
CA ALA A 85 15.22 1.45 0.42
C ALA A 85 13.73 1.14 0.58
N GLY A 86 12.98 1.28 -0.51
CA GLY A 86 11.53 1.10 -0.57
C GLY A 86 10.82 2.37 -1.02
N GLU A 87 9.55 2.24 -1.39
CA GLU A 87 8.73 3.32 -1.94
C GLU A 87 8.74 4.56 -1.03
N ALA A 88 8.73 4.34 0.29
CA ALA A 88 8.67 5.41 1.27
C ALA A 88 9.91 6.32 1.26
N THR A 89 11.03 5.80 0.75
CA THR A 89 12.33 6.50 0.67
C THR A 89 12.53 7.23 -0.66
N SER A 90 11.56 7.18 -1.57
CA SER A 90 11.63 7.85 -2.88
C SER A 90 10.91 9.19 -2.83
N ARG A 91 11.66 10.29 -2.93
CA ARG A 91 11.07 11.64 -2.99
C ARG A 91 10.32 11.89 -4.30
N GLN A 92 10.87 11.41 -5.43
CA GLN A 92 10.32 11.67 -6.77
C GLN A 92 9.18 10.72 -7.13
N TYR A 93 9.24 9.48 -6.67
CA TYR A 93 8.30 8.42 -7.05
C TYR A 93 7.76 7.65 -5.82
N PRO A 94 7.20 8.33 -4.80
CA PRO A 94 6.64 7.64 -3.65
C PRO A 94 5.40 6.81 -4.03
N ALA A 95 5.04 5.83 -3.22
CA ALA A 95 3.85 4.98 -3.38
C ALA A 95 3.79 4.22 -4.73
N THR A 96 4.93 3.97 -5.36
CA THR A 96 5.01 3.27 -6.64
C THR A 96 6.02 2.13 -6.63
N VAL A 97 5.77 1.14 -7.47
CA VAL A 97 6.67 0.00 -7.68
C VAL A 97 8.01 0.46 -8.27
N HIS A 98 7.99 1.35 -9.28
CA HIS A 98 9.23 1.85 -9.89
C HIS A 98 10.04 2.71 -8.92
N GLY A 99 9.39 3.47 -8.03
CA GLY A 99 10.07 4.19 -6.96
C GLY A 99 10.78 3.27 -5.97
N ALA A 100 10.13 2.17 -5.55
CA ALA A 100 10.78 1.14 -4.74
C ALA A 100 11.99 0.53 -5.45
N TYR A 101 11.84 0.14 -6.71
CA TYR A 101 12.93 -0.41 -7.52
C TYR A 101 14.13 0.54 -7.63
N LEU A 102 13.89 1.80 -8.03
CA LEU A 102 14.95 2.80 -8.17
C LEU A 102 15.64 3.11 -6.83
N SER A 103 14.90 3.12 -5.71
CA SER A 103 15.50 3.29 -4.39
C SER A 103 16.42 2.11 -4.01
N GLY A 104 16.12 0.90 -4.46
CA GLY A 104 16.98 -0.27 -4.29
C GLY A 104 18.29 -0.11 -5.05
N LEU A 105 18.24 0.32 -6.31
CA LEU A 105 19.45 0.62 -7.10
C LEU A 105 20.29 1.73 -6.46
N ARG A 106 19.64 2.77 -5.92
CA ARG A 106 20.30 3.88 -5.21
C ARG A 106 21.11 3.37 -4.01
N GLU A 107 20.50 2.57 -3.14
CA GLU A 107 21.21 2.05 -1.96
C GLU A 107 22.27 1.02 -2.34
N ALA A 108 22.04 0.18 -3.35
CA ALA A 108 23.04 -0.76 -3.84
C ALA A 108 24.32 -0.03 -4.32
N GLN A 109 24.17 1.05 -5.10
CA GLN A 109 25.29 1.88 -5.53
C GLN A 109 25.99 2.59 -4.36
N ARG A 110 25.24 3.02 -3.34
CA ARG A 110 25.77 3.67 -2.14
C ARG A 110 26.64 2.69 -1.33
N ILE A 111 26.14 1.46 -1.12
CA ILE A 111 26.86 0.38 -0.43
C ILE A 111 28.14 0.01 -1.19
N GLN A 112 28.03 -0.18 -2.51
CA GLN A 112 29.19 -0.49 -3.35
C GLN A 112 30.31 0.55 -3.19
N LYS A 113 29.97 1.84 -3.20
CA LYS A 113 30.94 2.94 -3.04
C LYS A 113 31.65 2.95 -1.67
N ILE A 114 31.00 2.46 -0.62
CA ILE A 114 31.53 2.47 0.75
C ILE A 114 32.41 1.25 1.01
N PHE A 115 32.04 0.08 0.49
CA PHE A 115 32.65 -1.19 0.88
C PHE A 115 33.46 -1.89 -0.23
N MET A 116 33.40 -1.43 -1.48
CA MET A 116 34.04 -2.09 -2.62
C MET A 116 35.00 -1.20 -3.40
N ASN A 117 35.36 -0.03 -2.85
CA ASN A 117 36.42 0.84 -3.35
C ASN A 117 37.61 0.84 -2.39
#